data_AF-A0A6G2VD21-F1
#
_entry.id   AF-A0A6G2VD21-F1
#
_cell.length_a   1.000
_cell.length_b   1.000
_cell.length_c   1.000
_cell.angle_alpha   90.00
_cell.angle_beta   90.00
_cell.angle_gamma   90.00
#
_symmetry.space_group_name_H-M   'P 1'
#
loop_
_entity.id
_entity.type
_entity.pdbx_description
1 polymer ?
#
loop_
_entity_poly.entity_id
_entity_poly.type
_entity_poly.pdbx_seq_one_letter_code
_entity_poly.pdbx_strand_id
1 'polypeptide(L)'
;MPGVQFRQGDAFAKGGRERYALTSHTQRDFEHCLRDSADPRVPLASRAARAYLDVAFFHPFPDGNARLAMLTLAYVLELEGVRLDQVGPLRTTRYADDSAGAADLAALVFVLTRSTHQRATGFPR
;
A
#
# COMPACT_ATOMS: atom_id res chain seq x y z
N MET A 1 23.81 0.38 9.54
CA MET A 1 23.47 -0.15 8.21
C MET A 1 23.41 1.03 7.24
N PRO A 2 24.05 0.97 6.07
CA PRO A 2 23.81 1.98 5.03
C PRO A 2 22.30 1.98 4.71
N GLY A 3 21.68 3.16 4.70
CA GLY A 3 20.26 3.29 4.36
C GLY A 3 20.00 2.85 2.91
N VAL A 4 18.85 2.24 2.66
CA VAL A 4 18.41 1.93 1.28
C VAL A 4 18.06 3.26 0.59
N GLN A 5 18.62 3.49 -0.59
CA GLN A 5 18.39 4.70 -1.38
C GLN A 5 17.27 4.51 -2.39
N PHE A 6 16.57 5.60 -2.74
CA PHE A 6 15.63 5.62 -3.86
C PHE A 6 16.35 5.20 -5.15
N ARG A 7 15.65 4.46 -6.01
CA ARG A 7 16.22 3.97 -7.28
C ARG A 7 16.72 5.11 -8.15
N GLN A 8 17.86 4.90 -8.81
CA GLN A 8 18.52 5.89 -9.68
C GLN A 8 18.25 5.64 -11.18
N GLY A 9 17.42 4.66 -11.49
CA GLY A 9 16.98 4.35 -12.85
C GLY A 9 15.62 3.67 -12.85
N ASP A 10 15.19 3.23 -14.03
CA ASP A 10 13.97 2.43 -14.19
C ASP A 10 14.00 1.18 -13.31
N ALA A 11 12.84 0.82 -12.77
CA ALA A 11 12.65 -0.46 -12.09
C ALA A 11 11.86 -1.43 -12.96
N PHE A 12 12.13 -2.71 -12.79
CA PHE A 12 11.51 -3.76 -13.56
C PHE A 12 10.94 -4.84 -12.63
N ALA A 13 9.73 -5.30 -12.93
CA ALA A 13 9.07 -6.37 -12.17
C ALA A 13 8.63 -7.51 -13.09
N LYS A 14 8.24 -8.64 -12.47
CA LYS A 14 7.72 -9.84 -13.14
C LYS A 14 8.64 -10.34 -14.27
N GLY A 15 9.95 -10.39 -13.99
CA GLY A 15 10.96 -10.82 -14.97
C GLY A 15 11.13 -9.85 -16.14
N GLY A 16 10.91 -8.55 -15.92
CA GLY A 16 11.08 -7.51 -16.95
C GLY A 16 9.81 -7.16 -17.72
N ARG A 17 8.67 -7.80 -17.42
CA ARG A 17 7.39 -7.55 -18.10
C ARG A 17 6.78 -6.20 -17.74
N GLU A 18 7.11 -5.67 -16.57
CA GLU A 18 6.63 -4.37 -16.10
C GLU A 18 7.82 -3.44 -15.95
N ARG A 19 7.71 -2.23 -16.52
CA ARG A 19 8.69 -1.15 -16.41
C ARG A 19 8.09 0.03 -15.68
N TYR A 20 8.73 0.43 -14.58
CA TYR A 20 8.40 1.63 -13.82
C TYR A 20 9.41 2.72 -14.19
N ALA A 21 8.98 3.66 -15.02
CA ALA A 21 9.83 4.76 -15.47
C ALA A 21 10.29 5.63 -14.30
N LEU A 22 11.53 6.12 -14.34
CA LEU A 22 12.00 7.17 -13.43
C LEU A 22 11.97 8.53 -14.15
N THR A 23 11.37 9.54 -13.51
CA THR A 23 11.49 10.94 -13.92
C THR A 23 12.20 11.73 -12.81
N SER A 24 12.66 12.94 -13.14
CA SER A 24 13.24 13.88 -12.16
C SER A 24 12.26 14.31 -11.06
N HIS A 25 10.98 13.96 -11.18
CA HIS A 25 9.92 14.33 -10.24
C HIS A 25 9.44 13.14 -9.40
N THR A 26 9.72 11.89 -9.82
CA THR A 26 9.17 10.68 -9.21
C THR A 26 9.36 10.62 -7.70
N GLN A 27 10.56 10.92 -7.18
CA GLN A 27 10.81 10.87 -5.74
C GLN A 27 10.00 11.94 -4.99
N ARG A 28 9.99 13.18 -5.50
CA ARG A 28 9.24 14.28 -4.87
C ARG A 28 7.74 14.00 -4.86
N ASP A 29 7.22 13.50 -5.97
CA ASP A 29 5.80 13.19 -6.13
C ASP A 29 5.41 11.99 -5.23
N PHE A 30 6.28 10.98 -5.11
CA PHE A 30 6.12 9.87 -4.15
C PHE A 30 6.02 10.36 -2.71
N GLU A 31 6.97 11.20 -2.27
CA GLU A 31 6.97 11.75 -0.92
C GLU A 31 5.74 12.64 -0.65
N HIS A 32 5.24 13.35 -1.67
CA HIS A 32 4.01 14.13 -1.57
C HIS A 32 2.78 13.24 -1.39
N CYS A 33 2.60 12.23 -2.24
CA CYS A 33 1.47 11.31 -2.13
C CYS A 33 1.47 10.53 -0.81
N LEU A 34 2.64 10.13 -0.30
CA LEU A 34 2.74 9.50 1.01
C LEU A 34 2.32 10.42 2.16
N ARG A 35 2.67 11.72 2.10
CA ARG A 35 2.23 12.70 3.10
C ARG A 35 0.71 12.87 3.08
N ASP A 36 0.12 12.95 1.89
CA ASP A 36 -1.33 13.10 1.74
C ASP A 36 -2.08 11.86 2.27
N SER A 37 -1.49 10.67 2.12
CA SER A 37 -2.02 9.42 2.68
C SER A 37 -2.07 9.39 4.22
N ALA A 38 -1.43 10.35 4.91
CA ALA A 38 -1.47 10.44 6.37
C ALA A 38 -2.61 11.33 6.90
N ASP A 39 -3.39 12.02 6.06
CA ASP A 39 -4.44 12.96 6.49
C ASP A 39 -5.54 12.26 7.31
N PRO A 40 -5.66 12.51 8.63
CA PRO A 40 -6.60 11.81 9.50
C PRO A 40 -8.07 12.07 9.17
N ARG A 41 -8.39 13.06 8.32
CA ARG A 41 -9.75 13.32 7.84
C ARG A 41 -10.20 12.31 6.79
N VAL A 42 -9.26 11.59 6.17
CA VAL A 42 -9.54 10.54 5.19
C VAL A 42 -9.78 9.21 5.91
N PRO A 43 -10.81 8.43 5.53
CA PRO A 43 -11.07 7.13 6.14
C PRO A 43 -9.83 6.23 6.16
N LEU A 44 -9.60 5.52 7.28
CA LEU A 44 -8.42 4.67 7.48
C LEU A 44 -8.19 3.70 6.33
N ALA A 45 -9.24 3.03 5.85
CA ALA A 45 -9.13 2.08 4.76
C ALA A 45 -8.65 2.73 3.47
N SER A 46 -9.09 3.96 3.18
CA SER A 46 -8.65 4.75 2.03
C SER A 46 -7.20 5.20 2.18
N ARG A 47 -6.78 5.63 3.39
CA ARG A 47 -5.38 5.96 3.68
C ARG A 47 -4.44 4.77 3.46
N ALA A 48 -4.79 3.63 4.05
CA ALA A 48 -3.98 2.40 3.95
C ALA A 48 -3.91 1.86 2.51
N ALA A 49 -5.04 1.86 1.79
CA ALA A 49 -5.08 1.51 0.39
C ALA A 49 -4.25 2.46 -0.47
N ARG A 50 -4.33 3.77 -0.22
CA ARG A 50 -3.56 4.76 -0.97
C ARG A 50 -2.05 4.60 -0.76
N ALA A 51 -1.60 4.47 0.48
CA ALA A 51 -0.19 4.28 0.79
C ALA A 51 0.38 2.98 0.17
N TYR A 52 -0.42 1.91 0.13
CA TYR A 52 -0.08 0.69 -0.61
C TYR A 52 0.14 0.97 -2.10
N LEU A 53 -0.81 1.65 -2.75
CA LEU A 53 -0.77 1.92 -4.20
C LEU A 53 0.38 2.85 -4.55
N ASP A 54 0.64 3.89 -3.74
CA ASP A 54 1.76 4.80 -3.93
C ASP A 54 3.08 4.01 -3.93
N VAL A 55 3.33 3.16 -2.94
CA VAL A 55 4.55 2.33 -2.92
C VAL A 55 4.60 1.36 -4.10
N ALA A 56 3.49 0.68 -4.41
CA ALA A 56 3.44 -0.32 -5.47
C ALA A 56 3.75 0.27 -6.86
N PHE A 57 3.29 1.50 -7.14
CA PHE A 57 3.36 2.11 -8.47
C PHE A 57 4.45 3.17 -8.63
N PHE A 58 4.85 3.91 -7.59
CA PHE A 58 6.09 4.68 -7.65
C PHE A 58 7.32 3.76 -7.71
N HIS A 59 7.19 2.58 -7.09
CA HIS A 59 8.17 1.51 -7.13
C HIS A 59 9.56 2.03 -6.67
N PRO A 60 9.67 2.57 -5.45
CA PRO A 60 10.80 3.41 -5.03
C PRO A 60 12.16 2.71 -5.02
N PHE A 61 12.19 1.38 -4.96
CA PHE A 61 13.42 0.59 -4.84
C PHE A 61 13.62 -0.35 -6.03
N PRO A 62 14.84 -0.87 -6.27
CA PRO A 62 15.08 -1.87 -7.32
C PRO A 62 14.39 -3.21 -7.06
N ASP A 63 14.17 -3.58 -5.79
CA ASP A 63 13.46 -4.80 -5.38
C ASP A 63 12.71 -4.53 -4.05
N GLY A 64 11.79 -5.43 -3.70
CA GLY A 64 11.11 -5.43 -2.41
C GLY A 64 9.87 -4.55 -2.37
N ASN A 65 9.53 -3.81 -3.42
CA ASN A 65 8.40 -2.87 -3.42
C ASN A 65 7.05 -3.53 -3.10
N ALA A 66 6.80 -4.76 -3.58
CA ALA A 66 5.58 -5.47 -3.23
C ALA A 66 5.50 -5.82 -1.73
N ARG A 67 6.64 -6.21 -1.13
CA ARG A 67 6.75 -6.46 0.31
C ARG A 67 6.58 -5.16 1.09
N LEU A 68 7.23 -4.09 0.64
CA LEU A 68 7.12 -2.77 1.24
C LEU A 68 5.71 -2.19 1.15
N ALA A 69 5.00 -2.37 0.04
CA ALA A 69 3.63 -1.92 -0.12
C ALA A 69 2.70 -2.58 0.91
N MET A 70 2.83 -3.91 1.07
CA MET A 70 2.09 -4.66 2.09
C MET A 70 2.45 -4.21 3.53
N LEU A 71 3.73 -3.99 3.82
CA LEU A 71 4.17 -3.49 5.12
C LEU A 71 3.68 -2.06 5.39
N THR A 72 3.63 -1.21 4.36
CA THR A 72 3.14 0.17 4.45
C THR A 72 1.64 0.19 4.75
N LEU A 73 0.87 -0.65 4.06
CA LEU A 73 -0.55 -0.87 4.38
C LEU A 73 -0.72 -1.29 5.84
N ALA A 74 0.00 -2.32 6.26
CA ALA A 74 -0.08 -2.84 7.63
C ALA A 74 0.34 -1.78 8.67
N TYR A 75 1.37 -0.99 8.38
CA TYR A 75 1.84 0.09 9.25
C TYR A 75 0.78 1.18 9.44
N VAL A 76 0.12 1.62 8.37
CA VAL A 76 -0.95 2.62 8.46
C VAL A 76 -2.12 2.10 9.30
N LEU A 77 -2.47 0.82 9.18
CA LEU A 77 -3.49 0.19 10.03
C LEU A 77 -3.03 0.08 11.49
N GLU A 78 -1.78 -0.28 11.74
CA GLU A 78 -1.20 -0.42 13.08
C GLU A 78 -1.19 0.90 13.84
N LEU A 79 -0.97 2.03 13.16
CA LEU A 79 -1.05 3.37 13.78
C LEU A 79 -2.42 3.66 14.39
N GLU A 80 -3.49 3.01 13.91
CA GLU A 80 -4.85 3.09 14.44
C GLU A 80 -5.25 1.84 15.26
N GLY A 81 -4.28 1.00 15.63
CA GLY A 81 -4.49 -0.19 16.44
C GLY A 81 -5.17 -1.36 15.71
N VAL A 82 -5.13 -1.38 14.38
CA VAL A 82 -5.76 -2.44 13.56
C VAL A 82 -4.70 -3.42 13.03
N ARG A 83 -4.80 -4.69 13.43
CA ARG A 83 -4.04 -5.80 12.83
C ARG A 83 -4.99 -6.75 12.11
N LEU A 84 -4.91 -6.80 10.78
CA LEU A 84 -5.71 -7.73 10.00
C LEU A 84 -5.36 -9.17 10.36
N ASP A 85 -6.38 -9.97 10.66
CA ASP A 85 -6.22 -11.40 10.93
C ASP A 85 -6.13 -12.26 9.63
N GLN A 86 -6.47 -11.66 8.49
CA GLN A 86 -6.41 -12.25 7.16
C GLN A 86 -5.90 -11.23 6.14
N VAL A 87 -4.86 -11.61 5.40
CA VAL A 87 -4.29 -10.77 4.32
C VAL A 87 -4.37 -11.43 2.94
N GLY A 88 -4.83 -12.68 2.87
CA GLY A 88 -4.98 -13.43 1.62
C GLY A 88 -5.75 -12.67 0.54
N PRO A 89 -6.91 -12.06 0.84
CA PRO A 89 -7.68 -11.29 -0.14
C PRO A 89 -6.97 -10.07 -0.73
N LEU A 90 -5.95 -9.53 -0.05
CA LEU A 90 -5.15 -8.40 -0.56
C LEU A 90 -4.19 -8.83 -1.68
N ARG A 91 -3.94 -10.14 -1.86
CA ARG A 91 -3.08 -10.70 -2.90
C ARG A 91 -3.80 -10.75 -4.25
N THR A 92 -4.10 -9.59 -4.80
CA THR A 92 -4.70 -9.45 -6.14
C THR A 92 -3.89 -8.48 -7.00
N THR A 93 -3.98 -8.65 -8.32
CA THR A 93 -3.34 -7.75 -9.28
C THR A 93 -3.99 -6.37 -9.23
N ARG A 94 -3.17 -5.32 -9.33
CA ARG A 94 -3.62 -3.92 -9.37
C ARG A 94 -2.96 -3.22 -10.56
N TYR A 95 -3.63 -2.22 -11.10
CA TYR A 95 -3.16 -1.42 -12.23
C TYR A 95 -3.11 0.06 -11.84
N ALA A 96 -2.11 0.79 -12.34
CA ALA A 96 -1.85 2.17 -11.95
C ALA A 96 -2.90 3.14 -12.50
N ASP A 97 -3.51 2.79 -13.61
CA ASP A 97 -4.51 3.53 -14.38
C ASP A 97 -5.96 3.12 -14.06
N ASP A 98 -6.16 2.27 -13.04
CA ASP A 98 -7.46 1.75 -12.64
C ASP A 98 -7.96 2.42 -11.35
N SER A 99 -8.70 3.52 -11.50
CA SER A 99 -9.28 4.25 -10.38
C SER A 99 -10.38 3.46 -9.67
N ALA A 100 -11.12 2.61 -10.39
CA ALA A 100 -12.13 1.73 -9.79
C ALA A 100 -11.43 0.66 -8.92
N GLY A 101 -10.36 0.04 -9.41
CA GLY A 101 -9.55 -0.91 -8.66
C GLY A 101 -8.90 -0.30 -7.41
N ALA A 102 -8.59 0.99 -7.43
CA ALA A 102 -8.12 1.71 -6.24
C ALA A 102 -9.23 1.88 -5.19
N ALA A 103 -10.45 2.25 -5.62
CA ALA A 103 -11.61 2.33 -4.73
C ALA A 103 -11.99 0.96 -4.16
N ASP A 104 -11.94 -0.08 -4.98
CA ASP A 104 -12.20 -1.47 -4.57
C ASP A 104 -11.18 -1.95 -3.54
N LEU A 105 -9.91 -1.53 -3.64
CA LEU A 105 -8.92 -1.83 -2.60
C LEU A 105 -9.29 -1.18 -1.26
N ALA A 106 -9.72 0.09 -1.28
CA ALA A 106 -10.17 0.75 -0.05
C ALA A 106 -11.40 0.05 0.55
N ALA A 107 -12.37 -0.35 -0.29
CA ALA A 107 -13.53 -1.12 0.14
C ALA A 107 -13.13 -2.49 0.75
N LEU A 108 -12.19 -3.20 0.11
CA LEU A 108 -11.68 -4.46 0.60
C LEU A 108 -10.98 -4.31 1.96
N VAL A 109 -10.12 -3.30 2.12
CA VAL A 109 -9.45 -3.01 3.39
C VAL A 109 -10.49 -2.71 4.47
N PHE A 110 -11.53 -1.92 4.16
CA PHE A 110 -12.63 -1.64 5.08
C PHE A 110 -13.33 -2.93 5.54
N VAL A 111 -13.67 -3.82 4.60
CA VAL A 111 -14.32 -5.10 4.91
C VAL A 111 -13.42 -5.97 5.80
N LEU A 112 -12.12 -6.09 5.48
CA LEU A 112 -11.18 -6.88 6.26
C LEU A 112 -11.01 -6.34 7.68
N THR A 113 -10.90 -5.02 7.84
CA THR A 113 -10.84 -4.36 9.15
C THR A 113 -12.10 -4.66 9.96
N ARG A 114 -13.28 -4.47 9.36
CA ARG A 114 -14.55 -4.77 10.03
C ARG A 114 -14.66 -6.24 10.44
N SER A 115 -14.32 -7.16 9.55
CA SER A 115 -14.37 -8.60 9.82
C SER A 115 -13.39 -9.03 10.90
N THR A 116 -12.20 -8.42 10.94
CA THR A 116 -11.20 -8.61 12.01
C THR A 116 -11.80 -8.25 13.37
N HIS A 117 -12.41 -7.06 13.49
CA HIS A 117 -13.03 -6.63 14.74
C HIS A 117 -14.18 -7.55 15.15
N GLN A 118 -15.05 -7.93 14.20
CA GLN A 118 -16.17 -8.83 14.49
C GLN A 118 -15.70 -10.18 15.03
N ARG A 119 -14.67 -10.79 14.43
CA ARG A 119 -14.10 -12.06 14.92
C ARG A 119 -13.43 -11.92 16.27
N ALA A 120 -12.73 -10.82 16.53
CA ALA A 120 -12.16 -10.54 17.84
C ALA A 120 -13.22 -10.41 18.95
N THR A 121 -14.41 -9.89 18.63
CA THR A 121 -15.54 -9.78 19.58
C THR A 121 -16.42 -11.03 19.67
N GLY A 122 -16.38 -11.91 18.67
CA GLY A 122 -17.27 -13.08 18.55
C GLY A 122 -16.79 -14.35 19.25
N PHE A 123 -15.57 -14.36 19.79
CA PHE A 123 -15.11 -15.44 20.66
C PHE A 123 -15.42 -15.09 22.13
N PRO A 124 -16.28 -15.85 22.82
CA PRO A 124 -16.32 -15.80 24.28
C PRO A 124 -14.95 -16.26 24.80
N ARG A 125 -14.44 -15.57 25.82
CA ARG A 125 -13.29 -16.06 26.60
C ARG A 125 -13.62 -17.36 27.31
#